data_AF-A0A7W4E5J9-F1
#
_entry.id   AF-A0A7W4E5J9-F1
#
_cell.length_a   1.000
_cell.length_b   1.000
_cell.length_c   1.000
_cell.angle_alpha   90.00
_cell.angle_beta   90.00
_cell.angle_gamma   90.00
#
_symmetry.space_group_name_H-M   'P 1'
#
loop_
_entity.id
_entity.type
_entity.pdbx_description
1 polymer ?
#
loop_
_entity_poly.entity_id
_entity_poly.type
_entity_poly.pdbx_seq_one_letter_code
_entity_poly.pdbx_strand_id
1 'polypeptide(L)'
;MSRNGELDSLKAKEQEAFRQKQAAYQRYDEAKKLTNSAYINMQSAWNDRCSAREVMNSEYAAMQASNSNYREVWAEYSRIRDGNNTRIQQLRSDSDHEHRMMQDCFERASFAYTSGDKAEASSLSAEGRSHKERRDSINAEVSSLCYEIRSAKMNAESRAPKTDGSAFRSAKSAFNEAKSCHESAQAEFNRLKAERDRLKAEFDTAQKRFLQYKEEFQKRLAEVKAKNQQERDRILDKAGITGAERADAKIVKKADGTIQVYHGGFGPGDGFGHGHTAIDQSGVITYDRDAFESHGAQNYTDHEARSLEPDKPHDTRSTNPGARKTNGGWTPIQKGTIFDENDSFDVTFREGLGNNDGQTLISDGHVSRKNFDQYHNHYGNNDKRRFPNEPDRIEDSSKHRNDHYYNGPGH
;
A
#
# COMPACT_ATOMS: atom_id res chain seq x y z
N MET A 1 8.81 -48.74 12.24
CA MET A 1 8.42 -47.63 13.14
C MET A 1 6.94 -47.36 12.92
N SER A 2 6.12 -47.39 13.97
CA SER A 2 4.72 -46.96 13.84
C SER A 2 4.66 -45.49 13.49
N ARG A 3 3.85 -45.12 12.48
CA ARG A 3 3.52 -43.71 12.19
C ARG A 3 2.91 -43.09 13.45
N ASN A 4 3.44 -41.96 13.88
CA ASN A 4 2.86 -41.23 14.99
C ASN A 4 1.71 -40.35 14.46
N GLY A 5 0.48 -40.89 14.50
CA GLY A 5 -0.70 -40.22 13.96
C GLY A 5 -1.00 -38.85 14.59
N GLU A 6 -0.54 -38.60 15.82
CA GLU A 6 -0.66 -37.29 16.48
C GLU A 6 0.30 -36.26 15.86
N LEU A 7 1.53 -36.68 15.53
CA LEU A 7 2.52 -35.84 14.86
C LEU A 7 2.06 -35.47 13.44
N ASP A 8 1.50 -36.43 12.71
CA ASP A 8 0.91 -36.20 11.37
C ASP A 8 -0.28 -35.23 11.45
N SER A 9 -1.13 -35.35 12.48
CA SER A 9 -2.25 -34.43 12.73
C SER A 9 -1.78 -33.00 13.03
N LEU A 10 -0.77 -32.83 13.89
CA LEU A 10 -0.17 -31.52 14.17
C LEU A 10 0.45 -30.90 12.92
N LYS A 11 1.11 -31.71 12.08
CA LYS A 11 1.68 -31.22 10.83
C LYS A 11 0.60 -30.72 9.87
N ALA A 12 -0.52 -31.44 9.77
CA ALA A 12 -1.66 -31.01 8.97
C ALA A 12 -2.27 -29.69 9.48
N LYS A 13 -2.41 -29.52 10.81
CA LYS A 13 -2.89 -28.27 11.43
C LYS A 13 -1.96 -27.09 11.17
N GLU A 14 -0.64 -27.29 11.28
CA GLU A 14 0.37 -26.28 10.96
C GLU A 14 0.25 -25.82 9.50
N GLN A 15 0.16 -26.77 8.56
CA GLN A 15 0.03 -26.48 7.12
C GLN A 15 -1.26 -25.73 6.81
N GLU A 16 -2.38 -26.11 7.42
CA GLU A 16 -3.66 -25.44 7.24
C GLU A 16 -3.64 -24.02 7.82
N ALA A 17 -3.09 -23.83 9.01
CA ALA A 17 -2.92 -22.50 9.59
C ALA A 17 -1.98 -21.61 8.76
N PHE A 18 -0.96 -22.19 8.13
CA PHE A 18 -0.11 -21.48 7.18
C PHE A 18 -0.90 -21.00 5.95
N ARG A 19 -1.74 -21.86 5.35
CA ARG A 19 -2.61 -21.46 4.23
C ARG A 19 -3.57 -20.34 4.61
N GLN A 20 -4.20 -20.44 5.78
CA GLN A 20 -5.10 -19.41 6.30
C GLN A 20 -4.38 -18.08 6.53
N LYS A 21 -3.16 -18.12 7.10
CA LYS A 21 -2.29 -16.93 7.23
C LYS A 21 -2.01 -16.30 5.87
N GLN A 22 -1.64 -17.08 4.86
CA GLN A 22 -1.36 -16.57 3.51
C GLN A 22 -2.59 -15.92 2.88
N ALA A 23 -3.76 -16.56 2.97
CA ALA A 23 -5.01 -16.01 2.46
C ALA A 23 -5.45 -14.73 3.21
N ALA A 24 -5.20 -14.63 4.52
CA ALA A 24 -5.45 -13.41 5.27
C ALA A 24 -4.48 -12.28 4.87
N TYR A 25 -3.21 -12.60 4.63
CA TYR A 25 -2.22 -11.64 4.17
C TYR A 25 -2.57 -11.04 2.81
N GLN A 26 -2.96 -11.87 1.84
CA GLN A 26 -3.34 -11.40 0.51
C GLN A 26 -4.49 -10.37 0.57
N ARG A 27 -5.53 -10.67 1.36
CA ARG A 27 -6.65 -9.73 1.58
C ARG A 27 -6.19 -8.43 2.24
N TYR A 28 -5.32 -8.52 3.24
CA TYR A 28 -4.76 -7.35 3.90
C TYR A 28 -3.90 -6.50 2.95
N ASP A 29 -3.06 -7.12 2.12
CA ASP A 29 -2.21 -6.43 1.14
C ASP A 29 -3.04 -5.69 0.08
N GLU A 30 -4.09 -6.34 -0.44
CA GLU A 30 -5.04 -5.70 -1.33
C GLU A 30 -5.72 -4.50 -0.67
N ALA A 31 -6.22 -4.67 0.57
CA ALA A 31 -6.83 -3.57 1.31
C ALA A 31 -5.85 -2.42 1.60
N LYS A 32 -4.57 -2.72 1.83
CA LYS A 32 -3.50 -1.71 1.97
C LYS A 32 -3.33 -0.91 0.68
N LYS A 33 -3.28 -1.58 -0.49
CA LYS A 33 -3.19 -0.92 -1.81
C LYS A 33 -4.41 -0.04 -2.09
N LEU A 34 -5.62 -0.54 -1.85
CA LEU A 34 -6.85 0.23 -2.01
C LEU A 34 -6.90 1.45 -1.09
N THR A 35 -6.52 1.28 0.18
CA THR A 35 -6.47 2.39 1.15
C THR A 35 -5.47 3.46 0.74
N ASN A 36 -4.31 3.08 0.22
CA ASN A 36 -3.30 4.02 -0.28
C ASN A 36 -3.81 4.81 -1.49
N SER A 37 -4.48 4.13 -2.43
CA SER A 37 -5.11 4.80 -3.58
C SER A 37 -6.19 5.78 -3.14
N ALA A 38 -7.07 5.37 -2.22
CA ALA A 38 -8.12 6.25 -1.68
C ALA A 38 -7.54 7.47 -0.92
N TYR A 39 -6.42 7.29 -0.21
CA TYR A 39 -5.71 8.40 0.42
C TYR A 39 -5.20 9.42 -0.59
N ILE A 40 -4.58 8.96 -1.69
CA ILE A 40 -4.11 9.84 -2.77
C ILE A 40 -5.28 10.60 -3.40
N ASN A 41 -6.40 9.92 -3.68
CA ASN A 41 -7.60 10.54 -4.24
C ASN A 41 -8.20 11.60 -3.30
N MET A 42 -8.31 11.28 -1.99
CA MET A 42 -8.75 12.22 -0.97
C MET A 42 -7.85 13.46 -0.90
N GLN A 43 -6.54 13.29 -0.95
CA GLN A 43 -5.58 14.39 -0.92
C GLN A 43 -5.67 15.26 -2.19
N SER A 44 -5.88 14.65 -3.35
CA SER A 44 -6.13 15.38 -4.60
C SER A 44 -7.41 16.22 -4.49
N ALA A 45 -8.51 15.61 -4.04
CA ALA A 45 -9.78 16.32 -3.86
C ALA A 45 -9.70 17.44 -2.82
N TRP A 46 -8.86 17.29 -1.79
CA TRP A 46 -8.56 18.36 -0.84
C TRP A 46 -7.85 19.55 -1.51
N ASN A 47 -6.87 19.26 -2.36
CA ASN A 47 -6.14 20.30 -3.10
C ASN A 47 -7.10 21.02 -4.06
N ASP A 48 -7.95 20.29 -4.79
CA ASP A 48 -8.96 20.86 -5.68
C ASP A 48 -9.94 21.77 -4.92
N ARG A 49 -10.39 21.33 -3.75
CA ARG A 49 -11.22 22.15 -2.86
C ARG A 49 -10.52 23.43 -2.42
N CYS A 50 -9.23 23.36 -2.08
CA CYS A 50 -8.44 24.53 -1.71
C CYS A 50 -8.32 25.52 -2.86
N SER A 51 -7.94 25.04 -4.05
CA SER A 51 -7.84 25.85 -5.27
C SER A 51 -9.18 26.50 -5.64
N ALA A 52 -10.28 25.74 -5.60
CA ALA A 52 -11.61 26.28 -5.87
C ALA A 52 -12.03 27.36 -4.86
N ARG A 53 -11.60 27.25 -3.59
CA ARG A 53 -11.82 28.27 -2.57
C ARG A 53 -11.05 29.55 -2.89
N GLU A 54 -9.80 29.44 -3.34
CA GLU A 54 -8.98 30.59 -3.73
C GLU A 54 -9.60 31.34 -4.90
N VAL A 55 -10.04 30.62 -5.94
CA VAL A 55 -10.76 31.21 -7.08
C VAL A 55 -12.03 31.91 -6.60
N MET A 56 -12.86 31.23 -5.80
CA MET A 56 -14.08 31.83 -5.24
C MET A 56 -13.81 33.12 -4.46
N ASN A 57 -12.75 33.14 -3.64
CA ASN A 57 -12.37 34.32 -2.87
C ASN A 57 -11.86 35.46 -3.77
N SER A 58 -11.09 35.13 -4.80
CA SER A 58 -10.61 36.10 -5.80
C SER A 58 -11.78 36.75 -6.54
N GLU A 59 -12.73 35.94 -7.03
CA GLU A 59 -13.93 36.45 -7.71
C GLU A 59 -14.81 37.28 -6.78
N TYR A 60 -14.90 36.89 -5.50
CA TYR A 60 -15.59 37.70 -4.49
C TYR A 60 -14.91 39.06 -4.30
N ALA A 61 -13.59 39.10 -4.19
CA ALA A 61 -12.84 40.35 -4.05
C ALA A 61 -13.01 41.26 -5.27
N ALA A 62 -12.92 40.70 -6.49
CA ALA A 62 -13.15 41.43 -7.73
C ALA A 62 -14.57 42.01 -7.80
N MET A 63 -15.59 41.23 -7.43
CA MET A 63 -16.98 41.67 -7.34
C MET A 63 -17.14 42.82 -6.33
N GLN A 64 -16.52 42.73 -5.15
CA GLN A 64 -16.58 43.79 -4.14
C GLN A 64 -15.89 45.07 -4.61
N ALA A 65 -14.73 44.96 -5.26
CA ALA A 65 -14.03 46.10 -5.84
C ALA A 65 -14.87 46.79 -6.93
N SER A 66 -15.46 46.01 -7.84
CA SER A 66 -16.38 46.52 -8.87
C SER A 66 -17.59 47.23 -8.26
N ASN A 67 -18.22 46.64 -7.25
CA ASN A 67 -19.37 47.24 -6.55
C ASN A 67 -19.00 48.53 -5.79
N SER A 68 -17.79 48.59 -5.23
CA SER A 68 -17.28 49.81 -4.56
C SER A 68 -17.09 50.94 -5.57
N ASN A 69 -16.41 50.66 -6.70
CA ASN A 69 -16.26 51.62 -7.81
C ASN A 69 -17.63 52.07 -8.36
N TYR A 70 -18.59 51.14 -8.51
CA TYR A 70 -19.96 51.47 -8.90
C TYR A 70 -20.60 52.47 -7.96
N ARG A 71 -20.54 52.23 -6.64
CA ARG A 71 -21.12 53.14 -5.64
C ARG A 71 -20.49 54.53 -5.70
N GLU A 72 -19.17 54.61 -5.81
CA GLU A 72 -18.45 55.89 -5.88
C GLU A 72 -18.83 56.72 -7.11
N VAL A 73 -18.77 56.11 -8.29
CA VAL A 73 -19.10 56.77 -9.57
C VAL A 73 -20.57 57.18 -9.63
N TRP A 74 -21.49 56.33 -9.18
CA TRP A 74 -22.92 56.67 -9.18
C TRP A 74 -23.29 57.69 -8.10
N ALA A 75 -22.54 57.76 -6.99
CA ALA A 75 -22.67 58.84 -6.02
C ALA A 75 -22.19 60.18 -6.58
N GLU A 76 -21.11 60.19 -7.38
CA GLU A 76 -20.64 61.38 -8.11
C GLU A 76 -21.71 61.90 -9.08
N TYR A 77 -22.25 61.03 -9.93
CA TYR A 77 -23.36 61.38 -10.81
C TYR A 77 -24.57 61.92 -10.03
N SER A 78 -24.93 61.29 -8.91
CA SER A 78 -26.06 61.74 -8.09
C SER A 78 -25.84 63.16 -7.56
N ARG A 79 -24.63 63.50 -7.10
CA ARG A 79 -24.29 64.87 -6.67
C ARG A 79 -24.44 65.88 -7.81
N ILE A 80 -23.91 65.58 -9.00
CA ILE A 80 -24.02 66.46 -10.18
C ILE A 80 -25.49 66.65 -10.56
N ARG A 81 -26.24 65.55 -10.65
CA ARG A 81 -27.67 65.57 -10.98
C ARG A 81 -28.46 66.43 -9.99
N ASP A 82 -28.27 66.20 -8.70
CA ASP A 82 -29.08 66.84 -7.66
C ASP A 82 -28.72 68.33 -7.52
N GLY A 83 -27.42 68.67 -7.62
CA GLY A 83 -26.96 70.06 -7.65
C GLY A 83 -27.48 70.82 -8.88
N ASN A 84 -27.29 70.26 -10.08
CA ASN A 84 -27.72 70.90 -11.32
C ASN A 84 -29.25 71.00 -11.40
N ASN A 85 -30.01 70.00 -10.93
CA ASN A 85 -31.47 70.09 -10.86
C ASN A 85 -31.94 71.21 -9.93
N THR A 86 -31.28 71.38 -8.78
CA THR A 86 -31.58 72.48 -7.85
C THR A 86 -31.35 73.83 -8.53
N ARG A 87 -30.21 74.00 -9.22
CA ARG A 87 -29.89 75.22 -9.97
C ARG A 87 -30.87 75.47 -11.11
N ILE A 88 -31.25 74.43 -11.86
CA ILE A 88 -32.25 74.53 -12.94
C ILE A 88 -33.59 75.02 -12.39
N GLN A 89 -34.04 74.54 -11.23
CA GLN A 89 -35.29 74.98 -10.61
C GLN A 89 -35.25 76.48 -10.25
N GLN A 90 -34.14 76.96 -9.71
CA GLN A 90 -33.93 78.39 -9.43
C GLN A 90 -33.95 79.21 -10.72
N LEU A 91 -33.14 78.82 -11.70
CA LEU A 91 -33.06 79.50 -13.01
C LEU A 91 -34.41 79.56 -13.73
N ARG A 92 -35.23 78.52 -13.62
CA ARG A 92 -36.59 78.55 -14.20
C ARG A 92 -37.46 79.62 -13.54
N SER A 93 -37.39 79.73 -12.22
CA SER A 93 -38.12 80.77 -11.48
C SER A 93 -37.64 82.18 -11.87
N ASP A 94 -36.32 82.37 -12.03
CA ASP A 94 -35.73 83.63 -12.49
C ASP A 94 -36.14 83.94 -13.94
N SER A 95 -36.12 82.94 -14.83
CA SER A 95 -36.58 83.06 -16.23
C SER A 95 -38.04 83.50 -16.31
N ASP A 96 -38.91 82.92 -15.48
CA ASP A 96 -40.33 83.27 -15.40
C ASP A 96 -40.53 84.70 -14.84
N HIS A 97 -39.65 85.17 -13.95
CA HIS A 97 -39.67 86.56 -13.49
C HIS A 97 -39.24 87.53 -14.60
N GLU A 98 -38.10 87.28 -15.24
CA GLU A 98 -37.61 88.09 -16.36
C GLU A 98 -38.61 88.12 -17.53
N HIS A 99 -39.29 87.00 -17.80
CA HIS A 99 -40.35 86.95 -18.80
C HIS A 99 -41.55 87.84 -18.46
N ARG A 100 -42.00 87.85 -17.19
CA ARG A 100 -43.09 88.72 -16.74
C ARG A 100 -42.71 90.20 -16.80
N MET A 101 -41.50 90.55 -16.37
CA MET A 101 -41.01 91.93 -16.46
C MET A 101 -40.89 92.39 -17.92
N MET A 102 -40.40 91.52 -18.80
CA MET A 102 -40.37 91.76 -20.25
C MET A 102 -41.77 92.07 -20.80
N GLN A 103 -42.79 91.28 -20.42
CA GLN A 103 -44.17 91.50 -20.84
C GLN A 103 -44.70 92.86 -20.35
N ASP A 104 -44.53 93.18 -19.07
CA ASP A 104 -44.94 94.47 -18.49
C ASP A 104 -44.29 95.66 -19.20
N CYS A 105 -42.98 95.62 -19.45
CA CYS A 105 -42.26 96.66 -20.17
C CYS A 105 -42.84 96.89 -21.57
N PHE A 106 -43.13 95.82 -22.33
CA PHE A 106 -43.67 95.94 -23.68
C PHE A 106 -45.14 96.42 -23.69
N GLU A 107 -45.96 95.99 -22.73
CA GLU A 107 -47.33 96.48 -22.57
C GLU A 107 -47.36 97.97 -22.24
N ARG A 108 -46.55 98.41 -21.27
CA ARG A 108 -46.41 99.82 -20.89
C ARG A 108 -45.81 100.68 -22.01
N ALA A 109 -44.81 100.14 -22.72
CA ALA A 109 -44.25 100.82 -23.90
C ALA A 109 -45.31 101.07 -24.97
N SER A 110 -46.18 100.08 -25.22
CA SER A 110 -47.30 100.18 -26.16
C SER A 110 -48.30 101.27 -25.72
N PHE A 111 -48.63 101.32 -24.43
CA PHE A 111 -49.49 102.37 -23.87
C PHE A 111 -48.88 103.78 -23.97
N ALA A 112 -47.60 103.96 -23.62
CA ALA A 112 -46.91 105.24 -23.74
C ALA A 112 -46.86 105.72 -25.20
N TYR A 113 -46.60 104.78 -26.14
CA TYR A 113 -46.56 105.09 -27.57
C TYR A 113 -47.91 105.58 -28.09
N THR A 114 -49.00 104.89 -27.72
CA THR A 114 -50.37 105.26 -28.12
C THR A 114 -50.85 106.55 -27.46
N SER A 115 -50.35 106.87 -26.27
CA SER A 115 -50.62 108.14 -25.56
C SER A 115 -49.78 109.32 -26.05
N GLY A 116 -48.83 109.09 -26.97
CA GLY A 116 -48.00 110.13 -27.59
C GLY A 116 -46.64 110.37 -26.92
N ASP A 117 -46.33 109.69 -25.80
CA ASP A 117 -45.01 109.76 -25.16
C ASP A 117 -44.04 108.76 -25.80
N LYS A 118 -43.47 109.19 -26.94
CA LYS A 118 -42.53 108.38 -27.71
C LYS A 118 -41.19 108.17 -27.00
N ALA A 119 -40.81 109.06 -26.09
CA ALA A 119 -39.55 108.96 -25.36
C ALA A 119 -39.64 107.84 -24.31
N GLU A 120 -40.72 107.84 -23.53
CA GLU A 120 -41.00 106.79 -22.53
C GLU A 120 -41.20 105.43 -23.21
N ALA A 121 -41.95 105.38 -24.32
CA ALA A 121 -42.14 104.15 -25.09
C ALA A 121 -40.83 103.51 -25.58
N SER A 122 -39.89 104.34 -26.04
CA SER A 122 -38.57 103.89 -26.49
C SER A 122 -37.74 103.33 -25.33
N SER A 123 -37.75 104.02 -24.19
CA SER A 123 -37.05 103.59 -22.98
C SER A 123 -37.58 102.24 -22.47
N LEU A 124 -38.90 102.10 -22.32
CA LEU A 124 -39.55 100.86 -21.86
C LEU A 124 -39.32 99.71 -22.85
N SER A 125 -39.31 99.98 -24.15
CA SER A 125 -38.97 98.96 -25.16
C SER A 125 -37.52 98.49 -25.06
N ALA A 126 -36.60 99.40 -24.73
CA ALA A 126 -35.20 99.04 -24.50
C ALA A 126 -35.05 98.17 -23.24
N GLU A 127 -35.73 98.52 -22.16
CA GLU A 127 -35.76 97.73 -20.93
C GLU A 127 -36.37 96.33 -21.15
N GLY A 128 -37.48 96.24 -21.89
CA GLY A 128 -38.08 94.95 -22.28
C GLY A 128 -37.13 94.07 -23.10
N ARG A 129 -36.35 94.66 -24.02
CA ARG A 129 -35.29 93.92 -24.74
C ARG A 129 -34.19 93.42 -23.79
N SER A 130 -33.79 94.20 -22.79
CA SER A 130 -32.82 93.75 -21.78
C SER A 130 -33.35 92.58 -20.93
N HIS A 131 -34.63 92.61 -20.51
CA HIS A 131 -35.26 91.47 -19.84
C HIS A 131 -35.31 90.22 -20.72
N LYS A 132 -35.61 90.37 -22.02
CA LYS A 132 -35.56 89.27 -22.99
C LYS A 132 -34.16 88.66 -23.07
N GLU A 133 -33.12 89.48 -23.19
CA GLU A 133 -31.72 89.02 -23.25
C GLU A 133 -31.32 88.25 -21.99
N ARG A 134 -31.67 88.75 -20.79
CA ARG A 134 -31.44 88.04 -19.52
C ARG A 134 -32.14 86.68 -19.49
N ARG A 135 -33.43 86.63 -19.84
CA ARG A 135 -34.19 85.38 -19.92
C ARG A 135 -33.57 84.38 -20.90
N ASP A 136 -33.17 84.84 -22.09
CA ASP A 136 -32.56 83.97 -23.10
C ASP A 136 -31.21 83.42 -22.61
N SER A 137 -30.42 84.23 -21.89
CA SER A 137 -29.18 83.79 -21.22
C SER A 137 -29.44 82.74 -20.13
N ILE A 138 -30.45 82.95 -19.29
CA ILE A 138 -30.88 81.98 -18.26
C ILE A 138 -31.27 80.64 -18.90
N ASN A 139 -32.05 80.67 -19.99
CA ASN A 139 -32.47 79.45 -20.69
C ASN A 139 -31.30 78.70 -21.34
N ALA A 140 -30.27 79.43 -21.79
CA ALA A 140 -29.03 78.82 -22.27
C ALA A 140 -28.26 78.11 -21.15
N GLU A 141 -28.17 78.71 -19.94
CA GLU A 141 -27.59 78.08 -18.75
C GLU A 141 -28.35 76.80 -18.37
N VAL A 142 -29.69 76.84 -18.35
CA VAL A 142 -30.52 75.64 -18.10
C VAL A 142 -30.21 74.52 -19.09
N SER A 143 -30.04 74.87 -20.37
CA SER A 143 -29.70 73.90 -21.42
C SER A 143 -28.31 73.28 -21.20
N SER A 144 -27.32 74.08 -20.79
CA SER A 144 -25.98 73.60 -20.42
C SER A 144 -26.03 72.61 -19.25
N LEU A 145 -26.74 72.96 -18.17
CA LEU A 145 -26.89 72.09 -17.00
C LEU A 145 -27.58 70.76 -17.36
N CYS A 146 -28.59 70.78 -18.24
CA CYS A 146 -29.24 69.57 -18.73
C CYS A 146 -28.29 68.70 -19.57
N TYR A 147 -27.38 69.31 -20.32
CA TYR A 147 -26.33 68.59 -21.04
C TYR A 147 -25.33 67.96 -20.08
N GLU A 148 -24.86 68.68 -19.06
CA GLU A 148 -23.94 68.17 -18.04
C GLU A 148 -24.51 66.96 -17.30
N ILE A 149 -25.79 66.99 -16.91
CA ILE A 149 -26.45 65.84 -16.25
C ILE A 149 -26.42 64.61 -17.17
N ARG A 150 -26.75 64.78 -18.46
CA ARG A 150 -26.74 63.68 -19.43
C ARG A 150 -25.33 63.14 -19.66
N SER A 151 -24.35 64.03 -19.80
CA SER A 151 -22.95 63.67 -19.96
C SER A 151 -22.40 62.92 -18.74
N ALA A 152 -22.69 63.41 -17.53
CA ALA A 152 -22.30 62.76 -16.28
C ALA A 152 -22.92 61.37 -16.13
N LYS A 153 -24.18 61.19 -16.55
CA LYS A 153 -24.81 59.87 -16.57
C LYS A 153 -24.12 58.91 -17.55
N MET A 154 -23.86 59.35 -18.78
CA MET A 154 -23.13 58.53 -19.77
C MET A 154 -21.73 58.17 -19.29
N ASN A 155 -21.04 59.11 -18.65
CA ASN A 155 -19.74 58.89 -18.04
C ASN A 155 -19.81 57.85 -16.90
N ALA A 156 -20.82 57.92 -16.05
CA ALA A 156 -21.02 56.94 -14.98
C ALA A 156 -21.31 55.53 -15.51
N GLU A 157 -22.19 55.42 -16.51
CA GLU A 157 -22.51 54.14 -17.17
C GLU A 157 -21.27 53.51 -17.83
N SER A 158 -20.39 54.33 -18.41
CA SER A 158 -19.15 53.87 -19.05
C SER A 158 -18.07 53.49 -18.04
N ARG A 159 -17.86 54.27 -16.97
CA ARG A 159 -16.81 54.04 -15.97
C ARG A 159 -17.16 52.92 -14.99
N ALA A 160 -18.43 52.77 -14.68
CA ALA A 160 -18.90 51.78 -13.72
C ALA A 160 -20.24 51.18 -14.17
N PRO A 161 -20.20 50.20 -15.09
CA PRO A 161 -21.38 49.40 -15.41
C PRO A 161 -21.84 48.63 -14.16
N LYS A 162 -23.09 48.15 -14.19
CA LYS A 162 -23.63 47.33 -13.10
C LYS A 162 -22.72 46.13 -12.83
N THR A 163 -22.41 45.90 -11.56
CA THR A 163 -21.57 44.78 -11.13
C THR A 163 -22.19 43.45 -11.54
N ASP A 164 -21.40 42.64 -12.27
CA ASP A 164 -21.75 41.27 -12.58
C ASP A 164 -21.24 40.32 -11.49
N GLY A 165 -22.15 39.54 -10.90
CA GLY A 165 -21.83 38.52 -9.90
C GLY A 165 -21.79 37.10 -10.47
N SER A 166 -21.89 36.92 -11.80
CA SER A 166 -21.94 35.61 -12.45
C SER A 166 -20.70 34.77 -12.16
N ALA A 167 -19.50 35.35 -12.31
CA ALA A 167 -18.23 34.68 -12.07
C ALA A 167 -18.11 34.16 -10.63
N PHE A 168 -18.45 34.99 -9.64
CA PHE A 168 -18.50 34.57 -8.23
C PHE A 168 -19.51 33.44 -7.99
N ARG A 169 -20.71 33.51 -8.58
CA ARG A 169 -21.71 32.42 -8.43
C ARG A 169 -21.19 31.11 -9.01
N SER A 170 -20.57 31.14 -10.19
CA SER A 170 -19.97 29.98 -10.83
C SER A 170 -18.83 29.40 -9.98
N ALA A 171 -17.91 30.25 -9.50
CA ALA A 171 -16.81 29.83 -8.63
C ALA A 171 -17.31 29.25 -7.30
N LYS A 172 -18.39 29.80 -6.74
CA LYS A 172 -19.05 29.25 -5.54
C LYS A 172 -19.68 27.88 -5.79
N SER A 173 -20.27 27.64 -6.97
CA SER A 173 -20.76 26.31 -7.36
C SER A 173 -19.61 25.32 -7.44
N ALA A 174 -18.54 25.66 -8.15
CA ALA A 174 -17.35 24.82 -8.29
C ALA A 174 -16.71 24.49 -6.92
N PHE A 175 -16.66 25.47 -6.00
CA PHE A 175 -16.21 25.22 -4.63
C PHE A 175 -17.11 24.22 -3.88
N ASN A 176 -18.43 24.34 -4.00
CA ASN A 176 -19.36 23.42 -3.35
C ASN A 176 -19.24 22.00 -3.91
N GLU A 177 -19.07 21.87 -5.23
CA GLU A 177 -18.83 20.59 -5.90
C GLU A 177 -17.51 19.97 -5.43
N ALA A 178 -16.40 20.71 -5.46
CA ALA A 178 -15.11 20.24 -4.98
C ALA A 178 -15.13 19.86 -3.48
N LYS A 179 -15.87 20.63 -2.67
CA LYS A 179 -16.11 20.30 -1.25
C LYS A 179 -16.83 18.96 -1.10
N SER A 180 -17.90 18.74 -1.87
CA SER A 180 -18.65 17.48 -1.83
C SER A 180 -17.81 16.30 -2.31
N CYS A 181 -17.00 16.47 -3.35
CA CYS A 181 -16.07 15.44 -3.84
C CYS A 181 -15.04 15.06 -2.77
N HIS A 182 -14.45 16.06 -2.10
CA HIS A 182 -13.54 15.82 -0.98
C HIS A 182 -14.22 15.08 0.18
N GLU A 183 -15.43 15.47 0.58
CA GLU A 183 -16.17 14.81 1.66
C GLU A 183 -16.47 13.34 1.32
N SER A 184 -16.86 13.05 0.08
CA SER A 184 -17.05 11.67 -0.40
C SER A 184 -15.75 10.87 -0.39
N ALA A 185 -14.65 11.41 -0.92
CA ALA A 185 -13.35 10.74 -0.96
C ALA A 185 -12.80 10.48 0.46
N GLN A 186 -13.00 11.43 1.39
CA GLN A 186 -12.63 11.29 2.79
C GLN A 186 -13.42 10.16 3.47
N ALA A 187 -14.72 10.04 3.18
CA ALA A 187 -15.55 8.96 3.71
C ALA A 187 -15.12 7.58 3.18
N GLU A 188 -14.80 7.48 1.89
CA GLU A 188 -14.28 6.26 1.28
C GLU A 188 -12.93 5.85 1.87
N PHE A 189 -11.99 6.79 2.01
CA PHE A 189 -10.70 6.54 2.66
C PHE A 189 -10.89 6.01 4.09
N ASN A 190 -11.77 6.65 4.89
CA ASN A 190 -12.04 6.21 6.26
C ASN A 190 -12.64 4.80 6.31
N ARG A 191 -13.54 4.47 5.38
CA ARG A 191 -14.12 3.13 5.25
C ARG A 191 -13.04 2.09 4.91
N LEU A 192 -12.22 2.36 3.90
CA LEU A 192 -11.16 1.43 3.47
C LEU A 192 -10.09 1.27 4.55
N LYS A 193 -9.74 2.36 5.25
CA LYS A 193 -8.85 2.30 6.41
C LYS A 193 -9.40 1.37 7.50
N ALA A 194 -10.69 1.47 7.83
CA ALA A 194 -11.31 0.59 8.82
C ALA A 194 -11.27 -0.89 8.38
N GLU A 195 -11.56 -1.18 7.11
CA GLU A 195 -11.49 -2.54 6.58
C GLU A 195 -10.05 -3.08 6.55
N ARG A 196 -9.07 -2.26 6.17
CA ARG A 196 -7.64 -2.60 6.27
C ARG A 196 -7.25 -2.93 7.70
N ASP A 197 -7.65 -2.11 8.67
CA ASP A 197 -7.33 -2.31 10.09
C ASP A 197 -7.96 -3.64 10.61
N ARG A 198 -9.18 -3.96 10.17
CA ARG A 198 -9.83 -5.24 10.44
C ARG A 198 -9.07 -6.42 9.82
N LEU A 199 -8.74 -6.35 8.53
CA LEU A 199 -8.03 -7.43 7.82
C LEU A 199 -6.61 -7.63 8.38
N LYS A 200 -5.97 -6.56 8.86
CA LYS A 200 -4.72 -6.66 9.60
C LYS A 200 -4.90 -7.50 10.87
N ALA A 201 -5.94 -7.24 11.65
CA ALA A 201 -6.23 -8.02 12.86
C ALA A 201 -6.52 -9.50 12.54
N GLU A 202 -7.22 -9.78 11.44
CA GLU A 202 -7.43 -11.15 10.95
C GLU A 202 -6.11 -11.83 10.60
N PHE A 203 -5.22 -11.14 9.87
CA PHE A 203 -3.87 -11.63 9.56
C PHE A 203 -3.03 -11.88 10.81
N ASP A 204 -2.97 -10.92 11.73
CA ASP A 204 -2.21 -11.03 12.99
C ASP A 204 -2.71 -12.23 13.81
N THR A 205 -4.02 -12.49 13.82
CA THR A 205 -4.63 -13.65 14.48
C THR A 205 -4.25 -14.97 13.80
N ALA A 206 -4.30 -15.03 12.47
CA ALA A 206 -3.89 -16.21 11.72
C ALA A 206 -2.39 -16.49 11.87
N GLN A 207 -1.55 -15.45 11.93
CA GLN A 207 -0.13 -15.56 12.18
C GLN A 207 0.17 -16.13 13.57
N LYS A 208 -0.53 -15.66 14.61
CA LYS A 208 -0.41 -16.21 15.96
C LYS A 208 -0.77 -17.70 16.01
N ARG A 209 -1.88 -18.10 15.37
CA ARG A 209 -2.29 -19.53 15.29
C ARG A 209 -1.26 -20.39 14.56
N PHE A 210 -0.71 -19.90 13.45
CA PHE A 210 0.34 -20.60 12.73
C PHE A 210 1.59 -20.82 13.60
N LEU A 211 2.04 -19.78 14.32
CA LEU A 211 3.20 -19.89 15.23
C LEU A 211 2.93 -20.90 16.36
N GLN A 212 1.73 -20.87 16.94
CA GLN A 212 1.33 -21.85 17.97
C GLN A 212 1.42 -23.29 17.47
N TYR A 213 0.81 -23.62 16.32
CA TYR A 213 0.88 -24.97 15.78
C TYR A 213 2.30 -25.39 15.35
N LYS A 214 3.10 -24.43 14.86
CA LYS A 214 4.51 -24.68 14.54
C LYS A 214 5.29 -25.06 15.79
N GLU A 215 5.11 -24.34 16.91
CA GLU A 215 5.74 -24.64 18.19
C GLU A 215 5.27 -25.98 18.77
N GLU A 216 3.96 -26.26 18.75
CA GLU A 216 3.41 -27.55 19.20
C GLU A 216 3.97 -28.73 18.38
N PHE A 217 4.03 -28.58 17.05
CA PHE A 217 4.60 -29.58 16.17
C PHE A 217 6.09 -29.81 16.48
N GLN A 218 6.87 -28.75 16.62
CA GLN A 218 8.31 -28.84 16.94
C GLN A 218 8.55 -29.50 18.30
N LYS A 219 7.78 -29.11 19.32
CA LYS A 219 7.85 -29.72 20.65
C LYS A 219 7.52 -31.22 20.59
N ARG A 220 6.43 -31.60 19.92
CA ARG A 220 6.05 -33.01 19.79
C ARG A 220 7.07 -33.81 18.99
N LEU A 221 7.63 -33.24 17.93
CA LEU A 221 8.70 -33.85 17.15
C LEU A 221 9.94 -34.13 18.02
N ALA A 222 10.34 -33.18 18.85
CA ALA A 222 11.44 -33.34 19.79
C ALA A 222 11.17 -34.44 20.83
N GLU A 223 9.97 -34.48 21.41
CA GLU A 223 9.55 -35.54 22.34
C GLU A 223 9.59 -36.93 21.70
N VAL A 224 9.11 -37.06 20.46
CA VAL A 224 9.13 -38.33 19.72
C VAL A 224 10.57 -38.75 19.42
N LYS A 225 11.43 -37.83 18.99
CA LYS A 225 12.86 -38.10 18.79
C LYS A 225 13.53 -38.56 20.09
N ALA A 226 13.27 -37.87 21.21
CA ALA A 226 13.83 -38.22 22.51
C ALA A 226 13.36 -39.60 23.00
N LYS A 227 12.07 -39.92 22.86
CA LYS A 227 11.53 -41.26 23.20
C LYS A 227 12.13 -42.36 22.33
N ASN A 228 12.26 -42.11 21.02
CA ASN A 228 12.88 -43.07 20.10
C ASN A 228 14.37 -43.29 20.44
N GLN A 229 15.08 -42.22 20.80
CA GLN A 229 16.47 -42.30 21.23
C GLN A 229 16.61 -43.08 22.55
N GLN A 230 15.78 -42.76 23.56
CA GLN A 230 15.76 -43.47 24.84
C GLN A 230 15.42 -44.95 24.66
N GLU A 231 14.47 -45.29 23.79
CA GLU A 231 14.12 -46.68 23.49
C GLU A 231 15.28 -47.40 22.77
N ARG A 232 15.93 -46.74 21.81
CA ARG A 232 17.14 -47.25 21.16
C ARG A 232 18.22 -47.54 22.19
N ASP A 233 18.54 -46.58 23.06
CA ASP A 233 19.61 -46.71 24.05
C ASP A 233 19.31 -47.83 25.04
N ARG A 234 18.05 -47.96 25.50
CA ARG A 234 17.61 -49.07 26.35
C ARG A 234 17.78 -50.44 25.68
N ILE A 235 17.52 -50.55 24.38
CA ILE A 235 17.71 -51.80 23.63
C ILE A 235 19.21 -52.12 23.51
N LEU A 236 20.04 -51.12 23.20
CA LEU A 236 21.49 -51.29 23.10
C LEU A 236 22.11 -51.66 24.45
N ASP A 237 21.64 -51.08 25.56
CA ASP A 237 22.06 -51.43 26.92
C ASP A 237 21.72 -52.89 27.24
N LYS A 238 20.50 -53.33 26.90
CA LYS A 238 20.10 -54.73 27.07
C LYS A 238 20.93 -55.70 26.23
N ALA A 239 21.37 -55.26 25.04
CA ALA A 239 22.24 -56.03 24.17
C ALA A 239 23.73 -55.95 24.55
N GLY A 240 24.09 -55.23 25.62
CA GLY A 240 25.49 -55.09 26.06
C GLY A 240 26.40 -54.26 25.13
N ILE A 241 25.84 -53.61 24.10
CA ILE A 241 26.63 -52.90 23.09
C ILE A 241 27.13 -51.58 23.65
N THR A 242 28.44 -51.37 23.76
CA THR A 242 29.03 -50.13 24.32
C THR A 242 29.96 -49.42 23.34
N GLY A 243 30.39 -48.20 23.66
CA GLY A 243 31.41 -47.50 22.88
C GLY A 243 31.01 -47.15 21.44
N ALA A 244 31.95 -47.28 20.50
CA ALA A 244 31.80 -46.84 19.11
C ALA A 244 30.74 -47.63 18.32
N GLU A 245 30.49 -48.89 18.67
CA GLU A 245 29.57 -49.77 17.94
C GLU A 245 28.10 -49.37 18.11
N ARG A 246 27.78 -48.60 19.16
CA ARG A 246 26.43 -48.10 19.42
C ARG A 246 25.94 -47.10 18.37
N ALA A 247 26.85 -46.30 17.80
CA ALA A 247 26.46 -45.25 16.86
C ALA A 247 25.82 -45.86 15.60
N ASP A 248 26.45 -46.92 15.08
CA ASP A 248 26.05 -47.55 13.81
C ASP A 248 25.15 -48.78 13.99
N ALA A 249 24.89 -49.22 15.23
CA ALA A 249 24.11 -50.42 15.52
C ALA A 249 22.70 -50.37 14.91
N LYS A 250 22.32 -51.42 14.17
CA LYS A 250 21.00 -51.56 13.55
C LYS A 250 20.10 -52.39 14.45
N ILE A 251 18.94 -51.85 14.82
CA ILE A 251 17.92 -52.55 15.62
C ILE A 251 16.76 -52.94 14.72
N VAL A 252 16.38 -54.21 14.73
CA VAL A 252 15.25 -54.76 13.99
C VAL A 252 14.32 -55.48 14.96
N LYS A 253 13.13 -54.91 15.18
CA LYS A 253 12.05 -55.56 15.94
C LYS A 253 11.24 -56.47 15.00
N LYS A 254 11.16 -57.75 15.32
CA LYS A 254 10.44 -58.77 14.56
C LYS A 254 8.99 -58.88 15.05
N ALA A 255 8.11 -59.47 14.24
CA ALA A 255 6.68 -59.60 14.54
C ALA A 255 6.40 -60.57 15.68
N ASP A 256 7.27 -61.55 15.87
CA ASP A 256 7.33 -62.47 17.01
C ASP A 256 7.90 -61.81 18.27
N GLY A 257 8.02 -60.48 18.33
CA GLY A 257 8.53 -59.73 19.48
C GLY A 257 10.04 -59.89 19.76
N THR A 258 10.76 -60.68 18.97
CA THR A 258 12.22 -60.79 19.05
C THR A 258 12.88 -59.50 18.54
N ILE A 259 13.92 -59.04 19.21
CA ILE A 259 14.72 -57.87 18.82
C ILE A 259 16.08 -58.34 18.34
N GLN A 260 16.44 -57.98 17.12
CA GLN A 260 17.74 -58.27 16.54
C GLN A 260 18.57 -56.98 16.54
N VAL A 261 19.76 -57.04 17.13
CA VAL A 261 20.72 -55.93 17.20
C VAL A 261 21.97 -56.34 16.41
N TYR A 262 22.26 -55.62 15.35
CA TYR A 262 23.46 -55.82 14.54
C TYR A 262 24.44 -54.67 14.83
N HIS A 263 25.69 -54.96 15.12
CA HIS A 263 26.66 -53.99 15.65
C HIS A 263 28.07 -54.27 15.14
N GLY A 264 28.98 -53.29 15.24
CA GLY A 264 30.36 -53.43 14.78
C GLY A 264 30.51 -53.75 13.28
N GLY A 265 31.68 -54.26 12.89
CA GLY A 265 32.00 -54.59 11.51
C GLY A 265 32.29 -53.37 10.61
N PHE A 266 32.48 -53.61 9.32
CA PHE A 266 32.69 -52.54 8.34
C PHE A 266 31.36 -52.07 7.76
N GLY A 267 30.99 -50.82 8.09
CA GLY A 267 29.84 -50.12 7.53
C GLY A 267 28.67 -49.98 8.52
N PRO A 268 27.43 -49.85 8.04
CA PRO A 268 26.24 -49.81 8.90
C PRO A 268 26.17 -51.07 9.77
N GLY A 269 25.40 -51.07 10.86
CA GLY A 269 25.38 -52.17 11.82
C GLY A 269 25.12 -53.58 11.27
N ASP A 270 24.61 -53.74 10.04
CA ASP A 270 24.49 -55.01 9.31
C ASP A 270 25.55 -55.23 8.20
N GLY A 271 26.68 -54.54 8.31
CA GLY A 271 27.78 -54.52 7.36
C GLY A 271 28.65 -55.78 7.38
N PHE A 272 29.75 -55.78 6.64
CA PHE A 272 30.62 -56.95 6.57
C PHE A 272 31.31 -57.18 7.93
N GLY A 273 31.21 -58.41 8.46
CA GLY A 273 31.79 -58.76 9.75
C GLY A 273 31.04 -58.19 10.97
N HIS A 274 29.80 -57.72 10.82
CA HIS A 274 29.00 -57.26 11.97
C HIS A 274 28.85 -58.36 13.04
N GLY A 275 28.79 -57.97 14.30
CA GLY A 275 28.29 -58.77 15.42
C GLY A 275 26.77 -58.75 15.47
N HIS A 276 26.17 -59.75 16.12
CA HIS A 276 24.72 -59.93 16.11
C HIS A 276 24.23 -60.48 17.45
N THR A 277 23.36 -59.71 18.09
CA THR A 277 22.70 -60.06 19.35
C THR A 277 21.19 -60.19 19.11
N ALA A 278 20.58 -61.29 19.52
CA ALA A 278 19.14 -61.50 19.51
C ALA A 278 18.60 -61.50 20.95
N ILE A 279 17.54 -60.73 21.18
CA ILE A 279 16.84 -60.63 22.45
C ILE A 279 15.41 -61.14 22.25
N ASP A 280 14.97 -62.10 23.04
CA ASP A 280 13.60 -62.63 22.97
C ASP A 280 12.54 -61.67 23.59
N GLN A 281 11.28 -62.09 23.53
CA GLN A 281 10.15 -61.33 24.08
C GLN A 281 10.25 -61.09 25.60
N SER A 282 10.91 -61.99 26.33
CA SER A 282 11.12 -61.88 27.78
C SER A 282 12.27 -60.93 28.15
N GLY A 283 13.05 -60.51 27.15
CA GLY A 283 14.20 -59.64 27.31
C GLY A 283 15.50 -60.39 27.60
N VAL A 284 15.51 -61.72 27.39
CA VAL A 284 16.70 -62.56 27.56
C VAL A 284 17.45 -62.61 26.22
N ILE A 285 18.78 -62.51 26.29
CA ILE A 285 19.64 -62.68 25.13
C ILE A 285 19.63 -64.17 24.74
N THR A 286 19.14 -64.47 23.54
CA THR A 286 19.03 -65.84 23.02
C THR A 286 20.09 -66.18 21.98
N TYR A 287 20.79 -65.16 21.49
CA TYR A 287 21.94 -65.29 20.61
C TYR A 287 22.85 -64.08 20.79
N ASP A 288 24.16 -64.28 20.87
CA ASP A 288 25.14 -63.20 20.92
C ASP A 288 26.41 -63.62 20.21
N ARG A 289 26.97 -62.70 19.42
CA ARG A 289 28.18 -62.91 18.64
C ARG A 289 28.88 -61.59 18.41
N ASP A 290 30.17 -61.54 18.68
CA ASP A 290 30.97 -60.34 18.48
C ASP A 290 31.27 -60.08 16.99
N ALA A 291 31.65 -58.85 16.69
CA ALA A 291 32.09 -58.49 15.35
C ALA A 291 33.31 -59.34 14.93
N PHE A 292 33.34 -59.77 13.66
CA PHE A 292 34.37 -60.63 13.05
C PHE A 292 34.52 -62.05 13.63
N GLU A 293 33.71 -62.46 14.61
CA GLU A 293 33.67 -63.85 15.05
C GLU A 293 32.97 -64.77 14.03
N SER A 294 33.48 -66.01 13.93
CA SER A 294 32.91 -67.04 13.07
C SER A 294 31.54 -67.51 13.59
N HIS A 295 30.67 -67.98 12.69
CA HIS A 295 29.40 -68.60 13.08
C HIS A 295 29.70 -69.89 13.88
N GLY A 296 29.65 -69.79 15.21
CA GLY A 296 29.78 -70.93 16.12
C GLY A 296 28.45 -71.66 16.32
N ALA A 297 28.52 -72.98 16.51
CA ALA A 297 27.38 -73.86 16.84
C ALA A 297 26.90 -73.69 18.30
N GLN A 298 26.68 -72.45 18.73
CA GLN A 298 26.21 -72.11 20.08
C GLN A 298 24.76 -71.60 19.98
N ASN A 299 23.82 -72.54 19.82
CA ASN A 299 22.43 -72.34 20.23
C ASN A 299 22.12 -73.43 21.26
N TYR A 300 21.86 -73.02 22.50
CA TYR A 300 21.20 -73.86 23.49
C TYR A 300 19.76 -74.13 23.02
N THR A 301 19.53 -75.27 22.37
CA THR A 301 18.44 -76.24 22.57
C THR A 301 18.33 -77.16 21.34
N ASP A 302 18.34 -78.47 21.62
CA ASP A 302 18.35 -79.59 20.68
C ASP A 302 17.17 -79.59 19.69
N HIS A 303 17.46 -79.73 18.38
CA HIS A 303 16.89 -80.85 17.60
C HIS A 303 17.59 -81.06 16.25
N GLU A 304 17.55 -82.31 15.83
CA GLU A 304 18.40 -83.05 14.91
C GLU A 304 18.52 -82.60 13.44
N ALA A 305 19.72 -82.86 12.94
CA ALA A 305 20.18 -83.15 11.58
C ALA A 305 19.15 -83.49 10.49
N ARG A 306 19.34 -82.85 9.32
CA ARG A 306 19.38 -83.59 8.04
C ARG A 306 20.26 -82.89 7.01
N SER A 307 21.33 -83.58 6.62
CA SER A 307 22.18 -83.30 5.47
C SER A 307 21.47 -83.62 4.15
N LEU A 308 21.81 -82.91 3.07
CA LEU A 308 22.33 -83.44 1.78
C LEU A 308 22.20 -82.42 0.63
N GLU A 309 23.37 -81.86 0.26
CA GLU A 309 23.97 -81.84 -1.10
C GLU A 309 23.38 -81.00 -2.27
N PRO A 310 24.22 -80.67 -3.30
CA PRO A 310 24.27 -79.37 -3.98
C PRO A 310 23.87 -79.37 -5.47
N ASP A 311 23.97 -78.16 -6.06
CA ASP A 311 24.07 -77.78 -7.49
C ASP A 311 22.85 -77.92 -8.43
N LYS A 312 22.36 -76.76 -8.91
CA LYS A 312 22.45 -76.38 -10.34
C LYS A 312 22.08 -74.90 -10.63
N PRO A 313 22.56 -74.32 -11.76
CA PRO A 313 22.78 -72.89 -11.97
C PRO A 313 21.70 -72.16 -12.80
N HIS A 314 21.75 -70.82 -12.70
CA HIS A 314 21.36 -69.76 -13.64
C HIS A 314 20.09 -69.93 -14.52
N ASP A 315 19.08 -69.08 -14.31
CA ASP A 315 18.68 -68.11 -15.35
C ASP A 315 17.95 -66.85 -14.80
N THR A 316 18.40 -65.74 -15.39
CA THR A 316 17.97 -64.35 -15.57
C THR A 316 16.87 -63.60 -14.79
N ARG A 317 17.28 -62.35 -14.50
CA ARG A 317 16.58 -61.06 -14.62
C ARG A 317 15.42 -60.78 -13.65
N SER A 318 15.76 -60.00 -12.62
CA SER A 318 15.02 -58.77 -12.36
C SER A 318 15.96 -57.64 -11.98
N THR A 319 16.11 -56.72 -12.92
CA THR A 319 16.66 -55.39 -12.72
C THR A 319 15.78 -54.64 -11.73
N ASN A 320 16.30 -54.33 -10.54
CA ASN A 320 15.93 -53.10 -9.87
C ASN A 320 17.20 -52.43 -9.34
N PRO A 321 17.58 -51.26 -9.91
CA PRO A 321 18.80 -50.58 -9.54
C PRO A 321 18.70 -50.13 -8.08
N GLY A 322 19.73 -50.51 -7.32
CA GLY A 322 19.85 -50.20 -5.92
C GLY A 322 19.57 -48.74 -5.62
N ALA A 323 18.79 -48.53 -4.57
CA ALA A 323 18.78 -47.29 -3.82
C ALA A 323 20.22 -46.98 -3.41
N ARG A 324 20.88 -46.16 -4.24
CA ARG A 324 22.11 -45.49 -3.87
C ARG A 324 21.84 -44.77 -2.55
N LYS A 325 22.71 -45.01 -1.56
CA LYS A 325 22.90 -44.08 -0.44
C LYS A 325 23.08 -42.70 -1.05
N THR A 326 22.11 -41.80 -0.90
CA THR A 326 22.27 -40.43 -1.36
C THR A 326 23.09 -39.68 -0.33
N ASN A 327 24.40 -39.68 -0.55
CA ASN A 327 25.34 -38.77 0.10
C ASN A 327 24.96 -37.34 -0.31
N GLY A 328 24.09 -36.67 0.46
CA GLY A 328 23.60 -35.32 0.16
C GLY A 328 22.57 -35.30 -0.98
N GLY A 329 21.42 -34.70 -0.72
CA GLY A 329 20.35 -34.52 -1.70
C GLY A 329 19.80 -33.10 -1.67
N TRP A 330 18.88 -32.81 -2.59
CA TRP A 330 18.12 -31.56 -2.63
C TRP A 330 16.65 -31.90 -2.81
N THR A 331 15.75 -31.20 -2.11
CA THR A 331 14.29 -31.33 -2.30
C THR A 331 13.89 -31.04 -3.76
N PRO A 332 12.70 -31.43 -4.24
CA PRO A 332 12.22 -31.01 -5.55
C PRO A 332 12.23 -29.48 -5.70
N ILE A 333 12.30 -28.97 -6.93
CA ILE A 333 12.22 -27.52 -7.20
C ILE A 333 10.89 -26.98 -6.67
N GLN A 334 11.00 -25.90 -5.89
CA GLN A 334 9.88 -25.16 -5.34
C GLN A 334 9.94 -23.72 -5.82
N LYS A 335 8.78 -23.06 -5.79
CA LYS A 335 8.60 -21.66 -6.17
C LYS A 335 7.94 -20.95 -5.01
N GLY A 336 8.41 -19.75 -4.69
CA GLY A 336 7.92 -18.98 -3.56
C GLY A 336 8.29 -17.52 -3.70
N THR A 337 7.97 -16.72 -2.69
CA THR A 337 8.27 -15.29 -2.67
C THR A 337 8.96 -14.98 -1.34
N ILE A 338 10.10 -14.31 -1.39
CA ILE A 338 10.78 -13.75 -0.21
C ILE A 338 10.27 -12.33 0.01
N PHE A 339 10.01 -12.00 1.27
CA PHE A 339 9.51 -10.69 1.67
C PHE A 339 10.61 -9.94 2.42
N ASP A 340 10.90 -8.72 1.97
CA ASP A 340 11.63 -7.70 2.72
C ASP A 340 10.63 -6.63 3.20
N GLU A 341 11.02 -5.75 4.12
CA GLU A 341 10.14 -4.78 4.78
C GLU A 341 9.34 -3.89 3.80
N ASN A 342 9.84 -3.71 2.58
CA ASN A 342 9.24 -2.89 1.54
C ASN A 342 8.99 -3.59 0.20
N ASP A 343 9.57 -4.78 -0.03
CA ASP A 343 9.59 -5.44 -1.33
C ASP A 343 9.30 -6.94 -1.25
N SER A 344 8.91 -7.52 -2.38
CA SER A 344 8.69 -8.95 -2.52
C SER A 344 9.38 -9.47 -3.77
N PHE A 345 10.20 -10.50 -3.61
CA PHE A 345 10.98 -11.12 -4.67
C PHE A 345 10.47 -12.53 -4.92
N ASP A 346 9.93 -12.78 -6.11
CA ASP A 346 9.65 -14.15 -6.54
C ASP A 346 10.96 -14.91 -6.65
N VAL A 347 10.98 -16.16 -6.21
CA VAL A 347 12.16 -17.00 -6.19
C VAL A 347 11.82 -18.45 -6.53
N THR A 348 12.76 -19.12 -7.16
CA THR A 348 12.77 -20.58 -7.30
C THR A 348 13.83 -21.12 -6.34
N PHE A 349 13.53 -22.16 -5.57
CA PHE A 349 14.46 -22.66 -4.55
C PHE A 349 14.40 -24.17 -4.33
N ARG A 350 15.44 -24.71 -3.70
CA ARG A 350 15.55 -26.10 -3.22
C ARG A 350 16.22 -26.12 -1.86
N GLU A 351 15.77 -27.00 -0.97
CA GLU A 351 16.34 -27.18 0.36
C GLU A 351 17.23 -28.43 0.38
N GLY A 352 18.37 -28.35 1.05
CA GLY A 352 19.31 -29.46 1.13
C GLY A 352 18.80 -30.57 2.06
N LEU A 353 19.14 -31.81 1.73
CA LEU A 353 18.80 -33.01 2.48
C LEU A 353 20.07 -33.78 2.84
N GLY A 354 20.09 -34.45 3.99
CA GLY A 354 21.24 -35.25 4.44
C GLY A 354 22.45 -34.36 4.74
N ASN A 355 23.58 -34.58 4.06
CA ASN A 355 24.80 -33.78 4.27
C ASN A 355 24.65 -32.31 3.85
N ASN A 356 23.61 -31.97 3.08
CA ASN A 356 23.27 -30.60 2.70
C ASN A 356 22.18 -30.01 3.61
N ASP A 357 21.78 -30.70 4.69
CA ASP A 357 20.73 -30.20 5.60
C ASP A 357 21.11 -28.81 6.15
N GLY A 358 20.15 -27.89 6.11
CA GLY A 358 20.37 -26.49 6.43
C GLY A 358 20.93 -25.62 5.30
N GLN A 359 21.18 -26.17 4.11
CA GLN A 359 21.53 -25.39 2.91
C GLN A 359 20.29 -25.11 2.04
N THR A 360 20.34 -24.06 1.23
CA THR A 360 19.27 -23.66 0.32
C THR A 360 19.86 -23.19 -1.00
N LEU A 361 19.41 -23.75 -2.12
CA LEU A 361 19.67 -23.18 -3.44
C LEU A 361 18.55 -22.21 -3.79
N ILE A 362 18.86 -21.04 -4.30
CA ILE A 362 17.86 -20.03 -4.65
C ILE A 362 18.23 -19.29 -5.93
N SER A 363 17.23 -18.92 -6.72
CA SER A 363 17.37 -18.13 -7.95
C SER A 363 16.22 -17.15 -8.02
N ASP A 364 16.51 -15.93 -8.48
CA ASP A 364 15.50 -14.89 -8.60
C ASP A 364 14.51 -15.21 -9.72
N GLY A 365 13.24 -15.00 -9.41
CA GLY A 365 12.10 -15.26 -10.27
C GLY A 365 11.65 -16.72 -10.32
N HIS A 366 10.48 -16.92 -10.93
CA HIS A 366 9.88 -18.24 -11.14
C HIS A 366 10.45 -18.95 -12.39
N VAL A 367 11.73 -19.28 -12.36
CA VAL A 367 12.47 -19.85 -13.48
C VAL A 367 12.13 -21.31 -13.79
N SER A 368 12.53 -21.78 -14.97
CA SER A 368 12.41 -23.19 -15.38
C SER A 368 13.48 -24.04 -14.69
N ARG A 369 13.27 -25.37 -14.60
CA ARG A 369 14.26 -26.29 -14.04
C ARG A 369 15.62 -26.20 -14.72
N LYS A 370 15.63 -26.10 -16.06
CA LYS A 370 16.86 -25.98 -16.84
C LYS A 370 17.63 -24.71 -16.48
N ASN A 371 16.93 -23.59 -16.32
CA ASN A 371 17.55 -22.32 -15.92
C ASN A 371 18.00 -22.38 -14.46
N PHE A 372 17.19 -22.92 -13.56
CA PHE A 372 17.53 -23.08 -12.15
C PHE A 372 18.79 -23.93 -11.96
N ASP A 373 18.89 -25.07 -12.64
CA ASP A 373 20.05 -25.96 -12.53
C ASP A 373 21.35 -25.31 -13.04
N GLN A 374 21.26 -24.29 -13.91
CA GLN A 374 22.39 -23.54 -14.47
C GLN A 374 22.72 -22.26 -13.70
N TYR A 375 21.70 -21.60 -13.12
CA TYR A 375 21.80 -20.27 -12.52
C TYR A 375 21.05 -20.25 -11.19
N HIS A 376 21.76 -20.59 -10.11
CA HIS A 376 21.29 -20.51 -8.74
C HIS A 376 22.44 -20.17 -7.79
N ASN A 377 22.08 -19.50 -6.72
CA ASN A 377 22.95 -19.16 -5.60
C ASN A 377 22.80 -20.20 -4.51
N HIS A 378 23.85 -20.41 -3.74
CA HIS A 378 23.90 -21.45 -2.73
C HIS A 378 24.01 -20.79 -1.36
N TYR A 379 23.06 -21.02 -0.46
CA TYR A 379 23.05 -20.45 0.89
C TYR A 379 23.26 -21.57 1.92
N GLY A 380 24.08 -21.32 2.93
CA GLY A 380 24.43 -22.32 3.93
C GLY A 380 24.99 -21.72 5.22
N ASN A 381 25.45 -22.59 6.11
CA ASN A 381 26.07 -22.14 7.36
C ASN A 381 27.37 -21.40 7.06
N ASN A 382 27.57 -20.27 7.71
CA ASN A 382 28.78 -19.48 7.60
C ASN A 382 29.98 -20.21 8.24
N ASP A 383 31.08 -20.34 7.49
CA ASP A 383 32.37 -20.68 8.06
C ASP A 383 32.94 -19.47 8.82
N LYS A 384 32.64 -19.41 10.13
CA LYS A 384 33.11 -18.36 11.04
C LYS A 384 34.63 -18.22 11.13
N ARG A 385 35.41 -19.21 10.66
CA ARG A 385 36.87 -19.07 10.55
C ARG A 385 37.28 -18.14 9.41
N ARG A 386 36.45 -18.05 8.37
CA ARG A 386 36.66 -17.18 7.20
C ARG A 386 35.90 -15.87 7.31
N PHE A 387 34.67 -15.88 7.84
CA PHE A 387 33.83 -14.69 7.97
C PHE A 387 33.28 -14.57 9.41
N PRO A 388 34.13 -14.23 10.39
CA PRO A 388 33.76 -14.22 11.80
C PRO A 388 32.68 -13.18 12.14
N ASN A 389 32.61 -12.08 11.38
CA ASN A 389 31.70 -10.95 11.64
C ASN A 389 30.39 -11.01 10.84
N GLU A 390 30.23 -12.00 9.96
CA GLU A 390 29.03 -12.16 9.13
C GLU A 390 27.95 -12.98 9.86
N PRO A 391 26.66 -12.90 9.46
CA PRO A 391 25.59 -13.72 10.03
C PRO A 391 25.91 -15.22 10.01
N ASP A 392 25.23 -16.01 10.83
CA ASP A 392 25.45 -17.47 10.91
C ASP A 392 25.11 -18.21 9.62
N ARG A 393 24.42 -17.56 8.67
CA ARG A 393 24.08 -18.07 7.36
C ARG A 393 24.41 -17.05 6.28
N ILE A 394 25.16 -17.48 5.26
CA ILE A 394 25.59 -16.64 4.13
C ILE A 394 25.49 -17.43 2.82
N GLU A 395 25.60 -16.71 1.70
CA GLU A 395 25.84 -17.31 0.40
C GLU A 395 27.22 -18.02 0.40
N ASP A 396 27.23 -19.30 0.08
CA ASP A 396 28.39 -20.21 0.10
C ASP A 396 29.37 -19.84 -1.02
N SER A 397 30.45 -19.16 -0.64
CA SER A 397 31.53 -18.76 -1.54
C SER A 397 32.43 -19.91 -2.01
N SER A 398 32.23 -21.16 -1.57
CA SER A 398 33.12 -22.29 -1.91
C SER A 398 33.05 -22.75 -3.37
N LYS A 399 32.07 -22.29 -4.15
CA LYS A 399 31.94 -22.58 -5.60
C LYS A 399 32.18 -21.40 -6.53
N HIS A 400 32.42 -20.21 -5.98
CA HIS A 400 32.86 -19.06 -6.75
C HIS A 400 34.36 -19.18 -7.03
N ARG A 401 34.71 -19.62 -8.24
CA ARG A 401 36.10 -19.58 -8.72
C ARG A 401 36.51 -18.10 -8.85
N ASN A 402 37.15 -17.58 -7.80
CA ASN A 402 37.97 -16.35 -7.74
C ASN A 402 37.40 -15.11 -7.02
N ASP A 403 36.66 -15.28 -5.93
CA ASP A 403 36.02 -14.15 -5.25
C ASP A 403 36.32 -14.23 -3.75
N HIS A 404 37.26 -13.41 -3.25
CA HIS A 404 37.52 -13.23 -1.82
C HIS A 404 36.49 -12.30 -1.14
N TYR A 405 35.30 -12.13 -1.74
CA TYR A 405 34.28 -11.20 -1.30
C TYR A 405 32.94 -11.90 -1.09
N TYR A 406 32.29 -11.54 0.02
CA TYR A 406 30.88 -11.81 0.28
C TYR A 406 30.08 -10.64 -0.33
N ASN A 407 29.16 -10.94 -1.24
CA ASN A 407 28.41 -9.91 -1.98
C ASN A 407 27.04 -9.57 -1.33
N GLY A 408 26.77 -10.05 -0.11
CA GLY A 408 25.49 -9.83 0.57
C GLY A 408 24.36 -10.74 0.04
N PRO A 409 23.19 -10.76 0.71
CA PRO A 409 21.99 -11.38 0.17
C PRO A 409 21.36 -10.44 -0.86
N GLY A 410 21.43 -10.84 -2.13
CA GLY A 410 20.91 -10.06 -3.25
C GLY A 410 22.00 -9.22 -3.93
N HIS A 411 21.84 -9.07 -5.25
CA HIS A 411 22.47 -7.99 -5.99
C HIS A 411 22.24 -6.62 -5.35
#